data_AF-A0A972RYE8-F1
#
_entry.id   AF-A0A972RYE8-F1
#
_cell.length_a   1.000
_cell.length_b   1.000
_cell.length_c   1.000
_cell.angle_alpha   90.00
_cell.angle_beta   90.00
_cell.angle_gamma   90.00
#
_symmetry.space_group_name_H-M   'P 1'
#
loop_
_entity.id
_entity.type
_entity.pdbx_description
1 polymer ?
#
loop_
_entity_poly.entity_id
_entity_poly.type
_entity_poly.pdbx_seq_one_letter_code
_entity_poly.pdbx_strand_id
1 'polypeptide(L)'
;MEQHVYHPYDIRISEDEEIIAIVEPDSYIKEMIENKETCWEVEVDVDYDEDEHEPYLIIILHKDNGRIEIELPYGESWEALSEKGVITIVLLTQFDLDHGDLSDAITISINLDEYIKGYVSGATRMWEAVSEEVEGENE
;
A
#
# COMPACT_ATOMS: atom_id res chain seq x y z
N MET A 1 -0.07 6.68 -24.83
CA MET A 1 0.27 5.37 -24.26
C MET A 1 -0.75 5.13 -23.18
N GLU A 2 -1.38 3.96 -23.16
CA GLU A 2 -2.36 3.60 -22.14
C GLU A 2 -1.60 3.33 -20.84
N GLN A 3 -2.03 3.96 -19.75
CA GLN A 3 -1.41 3.80 -18.43
C GLN A 3 -2.11 2.63 -17.74
N HIS A 4 -1.35 1.62 -17.31
CA HIS A 4 -1.90 0.48 -16.60
C HIS A 4 -1.98 0.82 -15.11
N VAL A 5 -3.18 0.80 -14.54
CA VAL A 5 -3.39 1.06 -13.11
C VAL A 5 -3.96 -0.19 -12.47
N TYR A 6 -3.31 -0.63 -11.40
CA TYR A 6 -3.70 -1.81 -10.64
C TYR A 6 -4.05 -1.41 -9.22
N HIS A 7 -5.15 -1.95 -8.71
CA HIS A 7 -5.55 -1.82 -7.32
C HIS A 7 -5.54 -3.22 -6.70
N PRO A 8 -4.95 -3.40 -5.50
CA PRO A 8 -5.11 -4.63 -4.76
C PRO A 8 -6.59 -4.90 -4.49
N TYR A 9 -7.00 -6.15 -4.63
CA TYR A 9 -8.35 -6.58 -4.23
C TYR A 9 -8.39 -7.04 -2.77
N ASP A 10 -7.23 -7.31 -2.18
CA ASP A 10 -7.07 -7.68 -0.78
C ASP A 10 -5.74 -7.11 -0.26
N ILE A 11 -5.76 -6.59 0.96
CA ILE A 11 -4.60 -6.02 1.65
C ILE A 11 -4.56 -6.61 3.06
N ARG A 12 -3.40 -7.13 3.45
CA ARG A 12 -3.19 -7.77 4.75
C ARG A 12 -1.96 -7.21 5.44
N ILE A 13 -1.92 -7.33 6.75
CA ILE A 13 -0.73 -7.07 7.56
C ILE A 13 -0.22 -8.42 8.06
N SER A 14 1.07 -8.71 7.84
CA SER A 14 1.71 -9.93 8.33
C SER A 14 2.02 -9.82 9.83
N GLU A 15 2.36 -10.96 10.47
CA GLU A 15 2.83 -10.96 11.87
C GLU A 15 4.14 -10.18 12.06
N ASP A 16 4.92 -10.00 10.98
CA ASP A 16 6.16 -9.23 10.98
C ASP A 16 5.94 -7.74 10.62
N GLU A 17 4.67 -7.29 10.60
CA GLU A 17 4.23 -5.93 10.27
C GLU A 17 4.59 -5.52 8.82
N GLU A 18 4.53 -6.48 7.89
CA GLU A 18 4.63 -6.20 6.46
C GLU A 18 3.25 -5.98 5.85
N ILE A 19 3.11 -4.97 4.99
CA ILE A 19 1.91 -4.79 4.19
C ILE A 19 1.95 -5.75 3.00
N ILE A 20 0.96 -6.62 2.87
CA ILE A 20 0.81 -7.56 1.76
C ILE A 20 -0.36 -7.09 0.90
N ALA A 21 -0.06 -6.59 -0.30
CA ALA A 21 -1.06 -6.17 -1.28
C ALA A 21 -1.21 -7.24 -2.37
N ILE A 22 -2.40 -7.80 -2.50
CA ILE A 22 -2.70 -8.88 -3.45
C ILE A 22 -3.41 -8.30 -4.67
N VAL A 23 -2.80 -8.51 -5.84
CA VAL A 23 -3.23 -7.93 -7.10
C VAL A 23 -3.54 -9.04 -8.10
N GLU A 24 -4.64 -8.89 -8.83
CA GLU A 24 -5.03 -9.86 -9.86
C GLU A 24 -3.98 -9.88 -10.98
N PRO A 25 -3.43 -11.05 -11.33
CA PRO A 25 -2.39 -11.17 -12.34
C PRO A 25 -2.93 -10.99 -13.76
N ASP A 26 -2.25 -10.16 -14.55
CA ASP A 26 -2.34 -10.17 -16.01
C ASP A 26 -0.96 -10.24 -16.68
N SER A 27 -0.92 -10.28 -18.00
CA SER A 27 0.35 -10.36 -18.75
C SER A 27 1.26 -9.17 -18.53
N TYR A 28 0.71 -7.96 -18.39
CA TYR A 28 1.48 -6.73 -18.27
C TYR A 28 2.09 -6.59 -16.89
N ILE A 29 1.31 -6.76 -15.81
CA ILE A 29 1.86 -6.63 -14.45
C ILE A 29 2.92 -7.70 -14.16
N LYS A 30 2.78 -8.90 -14.73
CA LYS A 30 3.81 -9.94 -14.66
C LYS A 30 5.11 -9.49 -15.34
N GLU A 31 5.02 -9.01 -16.58
CA GLU A 31 6.18 -8.48 -17.31
C GLU A 31 6.82 -7.30 -16.57
N MET A 32 5.98 -6.40 -16.03
CA MET A 32 6.41 -5.24 -15.25
C MET A 32 7.20 -5.67 -14.00
N ILE A 33 6.72 -6.63 -13.20
CA ILE A 33 7.44 -7.11 -12.01
C ILE A 33 8.74 -7.83 -12.39
N GLU A 34 8.73 -8.64 -13.45
CA GLU A 34 9.89 -9.40 -13.90
C GLU A 34 10.97 -8.54 -14.60
N ASN A 35 10.61 -7.36 -15.08
CA ASN A 35 11.50 -6.44 -15.76
C ASN A 35 12.56 -5.87 -14.79
N LYS A 36 13.82 -6.24 -15.02
CA LYS A 36 14.97 -5.80 -14.21
C LYS A 36 15.73 -4.59 -14.78
N GLU A 37 15.30 -4.05 -15.92
CA GLU A 37 15.99 -2.94 -16.60
C GLU A 37 15.61 -1.57 -16.01
N THR A 38 14.43 -1.46 -15.40
CA THR A 38 13.92 -0.24 -14.78
C THR A 38 13.79 -0.39 -13.27
N CYS A 39 13.75 0.75 -12.56
CA CYS A 39 13.56 0.78 -11.11
C CYS A 39 12.09 1.01 -10.76
N TRP A 40 11.73 0.67 -9.52
CA TRP A 40 10.48 1.11 -8.91
C TRP A 40 10.65 2.51 -8.35
N GLU A 41 9.65 3.35 -8.56
CA GLU A 41 9.50 4.63 -7.89
C GLU A 41 8.32 4.53 -6.92
N VAL A 42 8.46 5.09 -5.74
CA VAL A 42 7.44 5.07 -4.69
C VAL A 42 7.01 6.49 -4.40
N GLU A 43 5.71 6.72 -4.46
CA GLU A 43 5.04 7.94 -4.04
C GLU A 43 4.08 7.61 -2.90
N VAL A 44 4.04 8.46 -1.88
CA VAL A 44 3.12 8.33 -0.75
C VAL A 44 2.45 9.67 -0.53
N ASP A 45 1.14 9.67 -0.47
CA ASP A 45 0.31 10.84 -0.18
C ASP A 45 -0.74 10.50 0.88
N VAL A 46 -1.36 11.54 1.45
CA VAL A 46 -2.46 11.43 2.41
C VAL A 46 -3.65 12.20 1.86
N ASP A 47 -4.80 11.56 1.81
CA ASP A 47 -6.06 12.19 1.45
C ASP A 47 -7.10 11.95 2.57
N TYR A 48 -8.24 12.62 2.48
CA TYR A 48 -9.30 12.56 3.49
C TYR A 48 -10.59 12.02 2.87
N ASP A 49 -11.10 10.93 3.43
CA ASP A 49 -12.40 10.39 3.05
C ASP A 49 -13.49 11.16 3.81
N GLU A 50 -14.25 11.98 3.08
CA GLU A 50 -15.35 12.78 3.63
C GLU A 50 -16.57 11.92 4.06
N ASP A 51 -16.73 10.72 3.50
CA ASP A 51 -17.84 9.83 3.84
C ASP A 51 -17.54 9.10 5.16
N GLU A 52 -16.35 8.52 5.28
CA GLU A 52 -15.89 7.81 6.49
C GLU A 52 -15.31 8.76 7.57
N HIS A 53 -15.08 10.03 7.21
CA HIS A 53 -14.50 11.07 8.08
C HIS A 53 -13.11 10.71 8.63
N GLU A 54 -12.32 9.97 7.86
CA GLU A 54 -10.98 9.50 8.25
C GLU A 54 -9.95 9.74 7.13
N PRO A 55 -8.67 9.96 7.48
CA PRO A 55 -7.63 10.04 6.48
C PRO A 55 -7.22 8.64 6.02
N TYR A 56 -6.75 8.57 4.79
CA TYR A 56 -6.14 7.36 4.23
C TYR A 56 -4.81 7.70 3.54
N LEU A 57 -3.87 6.77 3.61
CA LEU A 57 -2.62 6.83 2.85
C LEU A 57 -2.85 6.27 1.47
N ILE A 58 -2.34 6.97 0.46
CA ILE A 58 -2.26 6.49 -0.92
C ILE A 58 -0.80 6.19 -1.20
N ILE A 59 -0.48 4.93 -1.46
CA ILE A 59 0.86 4.49 -1.86
C ILE A 59 0.82 4.11 -3.32
N ILE A 60 1.63 4.79 -4.13
CA ILE A 60 1.70 4.55 -5.56
C ILE A 60 3.08 4.01 -5.91
N LEU A 61 3.09 2.79 -6.45
CA LEU A 61 4.28 2.11 -6.92
C LEU A 61 4.35 2.21 -8.44
N HIS A 62 5.26 3.02 -8.95
CA HIS A 62 5.44 3.27 -10.37
C HIS A 62 6.55 2.41 -10.97
N LYS A 63 6.28 1.83 -12.15
CA LYS A 63 7.28 1.15 -12.97
C LYS A 63 6.84 1.07 -14.43
N ASP A 64 7.75 1.33 -15.36
CA ASP A 64 7.49 1.35 -16.79
C ASP A 64 6.30 2.27 -17.15
N ASN A 65 5.21 1.73 -17.73
CA ASN A 65 3.96 2.47 -17.99
C ASN A 65 2.80 2.02 -17.07
N GLY A 66 3.14 1.35 -15.97
CA GLY A 66 2.20 0.85 -14.98
C GLY A 66 2.36 1.51 -13.62
N ARG A 67 1.30 1.42 -12.81
CA ARG A 67 1.37 1.73 -11.38
C ARG A 67 0.43 0.84 -10.58
N ILE A 68 0.83 0.57 -9.34
CA ILE A 68 0.00 -0.10 -8.34
C ILE A 68 -0.38 0.96 -7.30
N GLU A 69 -1.68 1.16 -7.09
CA GLU A 69 -2.23 2.09 -6.11
C GLU A 69 -2.79 1.32 -4.93
N ILE A 70 -2.24 1.57 -3.74
CA ILE A 70 -2.62 0.93 -2.48
C ILE A 70 -3.19 2.01 -1.58
N GLU A 71 -4.45 1.84 -1.18
CA GLU A 71 -5.13 2.74 -0.25
C GLU A 71 -5.18 2.09 1.13
N LEU A 72 -4.77 2.82 2.16
CA LEU A 72 -4.69 2.32 3.52
C LEU A 72 -5.41 3.28 4.47
N PRO A 73 -6.57 2.92 5.04
CA PRO A 73 -7.21 3.74 6.06
C PRO A 73 -6.30 3.89 7.26
N TYR A 74 -6.47 4.99 8.01
CA TYR A 74 -5.74 5.22 9.25
C TYR A 74 -5.87 4.04 10.22
N GLY A 75 -4.75 3.62 10.81
CA GLY A 75 -4.71 2.53 11.80
C GLY A 75 -3.41 1.74 11.75
N GLU A 76 -3.49 0.44 12.07
CA GLU A 76 -2.35 -0.48 12.23
C GLU A 76 -1.43 -0.52 11.00
N SER A 77 -1.98 -0.32 9.79
CA SER A 77 -1.21 -0.30 8.55
C SER A 77 -0.24 0.89 8.47
N TRP A 78 -0.62 2.05 9.01
CA TRP A 78 0.23 3.23 9.08
C TRP A 78 1.37 3.00 10.07
N GLU A 79 1.08 2.39 11.23
CA GLU A 79 2.07 2.02 12.23
C GLU A 79 3.10 1.05 11.64
N ALA A 80 2.63 -0.05 11.02
CA ALA A 80 3.47 -1.04 10.35
C ALA A 80 4.41 -0.42 9.29
N LEU A 81 3.88 0.51 8.47
CA LEU A 81 4.68 1.24 7.49
C LEU A 81 5.68 2.19 8.11
N SER A 82 5.31 2.87 9.20
CA SER A 82 6.20 3.79 9.90
C SER A 82 7.38 3.07 10.55
N GLU A 83 7.15 1.86 11.09
CA GLU A 83 8.16 1.09 11.80
C GLU A 83 9.01 0.22 10.88
N LYS A 84 8.37 -0.65 10.09
CA LYS A 84 9.03 -1.58 9.16
C LYS A 84 9.24 -0.94 7.80
N GLY A 85 8.20 -0.33 7.25
CA GLY A 85 8.22 0.23 5.91
C GLY A 85 8.40 -0.83 4.83
N VAL A 86 7.79 -2.01 4.99
CA VAL A 86 7.88 -3.10 4.01
C VAL A 86 6.52 -3.31 3.35
N ILE A 87 6.51 -3.29 2.02
CA ILE A 87 5.34 -3.57 1.19
C ILE A 87 5.67 -4.73 0.26
N THR A 88 4.92 -5.81 0.37
CA THR A 88 5.01 -6.97 -0.51
C THR A 88 3.81 -7.01 -1.44
N ILE A 89 4.08 -6.96 -2.74
CA ILE A 89 3.08 -7.18 -3.78
C ILE A 89 3.05 -8.67 -4.11
N VAL A 90 1.85 -9.24 -4.13
CA VAL A 90 1.60 -10.63 -4.50
C VAL A 90 0.68 -10.65 -5.71
N LEU A 91 1.14 -11.21 -6.83
CA LEU A 91 0.27 -11.51 -7.96
C LEU A 91 -0.35 -12.88 -7.76
N LEU A 92 -1.65 -12.89 -7.48
CA LEU A 92 -2.41 -14.11 -7.23
C LEU A 92 -3.84 -13.89 -7.66
N THR A 93 -4.48 -14.91 -8.24
CA THR A 93 -5.89 -14.81 -8.58
C THR A 93 -6.73 -14.94 -7.31
N GLN A 94 -7.91 -14.31 -7.29
CA GLN A 94 -8.85 -14.51 -6.18
C GLN A 94 -9.21 -16.01 -6.00
N PHE A 95 -9.31 -16.76 -7.10
CA PHE A 95 -9.59 -18.20 -7.06
C PHE A 95 -8.50 -18.97 -6.31
N ASP A 96 -7.22 -18.72 -6.63
CA ASP A 96 -6.11 -19.43 -6.02
C ASP A 96 -5.99 -19.07 -4.53
N LEU A 97 -6.21 -17.80 -4.18
CA LEU A 97 -6.26 -17.34 -2.79
C LEU A 97 -7.34 -18.07 -1.98
N ASP A 98 -8.56 -18.17 -2.52
CA ASP A 98 -9.70 -18.82 -1.87
C ASP A 98 -9.47 -20.34 -1.66
N HIS A 99 -8.65 -20.96 -2.50
CA HIS A 99 -8.32 -22.39 -2.41
C HIS A 99 -6.98 -22.67 -1.71
N GLY A 100 -6.27 -21.62 -1.27
CA GLY A 100 -4.97 -21.73 -0.63
C GLY A 100 -3.87 -22.27 -1.55
N ASP A 101 -4.00 -22.07 -2.86
CA ASP A 101 -2.96 -22.40 -3.84
C ASP A 101 -2.04 -21.19 -4.03
N LEU A 102 -0.76 -21.36 -3.71
CA LEU A 102 0.26 -20.30 -3.83
C LEU A 102 1.36 -20.68 -4.83
N SER A 103 1.18 -21.78 -5.58
CA SER A 103 2.24 -22.36 -6.40
C SER A 103 2.72 -21.46 -7.52
N ASP A 104 1.83 -20.64 -8.08
CA ASP A 104 2.09 -19.69 -9.16
C ASP A 104 2.19 -18.22 -8.69
N ALA A 105 2.26 -17.99 -7.37
CA ALA A 105 2.34 -16.64 -6.82
C ALA A 105 3.67 -15.96 -7.20
N ILE A 106 3.59 -14.77 -7.80
CA ILE A 106 4.76 -13.92 -8.06
C ILE A 106 4.79 -12.83 -7.00
N THR A 107 5.93 -12.65 -6.34
CA THR A 107 6.07 -11.68 -5.26
C THR A 107 7.22 -10.71 -5.48
N ILE A 108 7.03 -9.48 -5.01
CA ILE A 108 8.08 -8.47 -4.90
C ILE A 108 7.90 -7.70 -3.60
N SER A 109 8.99 -7.49 -2.87
CA SER A 109 9.01 -6.68 -1.66
C SER A 109 9.78 -5.38 -1.89
N ILE A 110 9.18 -4.29 -1.45
CA ILE A 110 9.68 -2.92 -1.55
C ILE A 110 9.90 -2.43 -0.12
N ASN A 111 11.11 -1.93 0.13
CA ASN A 111 11.47 -1.33 1.40
C ASN A 111 11.43 0.18 1.24
N LEU A 112 10.56 0.83 2.01
CA LEU A 112 10.48 2.27 2.10
C LEU A 112 11.73 2.82 2.77
N ASP A 113 12.20 3.96 2.29
CA ASP A 113 13.30 4.64 2.94
C ASP A 113 12.85 5.39 4.21
N GLU A 114 13.83 5.84 4.99
CA GLU A 114 13.57 6.56 6.24
C GLU A 114 12.85 7.90 6.02
N TYR A 115 12.92 8.48 4.82
CA TYR A 115 12.20 9.71 4.50
C TYR A 115 10.70 9.44 4.40
N ILE A 116 10.30 8.42 3.64
CA ILE A 116 8.89 8.02 3.49
C ILE A 116 8.33 7.54 4.83
N LYS A 117 9.07 6.74 5.60
CA LYS A 117 8.66 6.30 6.94
C LYS A 117 8.45 7.49 7.89
N GLY A 118 9.32 8.50 7.80
CA GLY A 118 9.18 9.74 8.54
C GLY A 118 7.96 10.56 8.11
N TYR A 119 7.62 10.57 6.81
CA TYR A 119 6.41 11.19 6.30
C TYR A 119 5.16 10.52 6.87
N VAL A 120 5.06 9.18 6.79
CA VAL A 120 3.95 8.40 7.37
C VAL A 120 3.81 8.68 8.87
N SER A 121 4.92 8.64 9.61
CA SER A 121 4.93 8.97 11.05
C SER A 121 4.43 10.39 11.35
N GLY A 122 4.77 11.34 10.49
CA GLY A 122 4.31 12.73 10.60
C GLY A 122 2.81 12.85 10.35
N ALA A 123 2.30 12.17 9.33
CA ALA A 123 0.88 12.11 9.02
C ALA A 123 0.07 11.51 10.18
N THR A 124 0.50 10.37 10.73
CA THR A 124 -0.11 9.74 11.91
C THR A 124 -0.27 10.74 13.06
N ARG A 125 0.82 11.41 13.45
CA ARG A 125 0.81 12.38 14.56
C ARG A 125 -0.06 13.60 14.30
N MET A 126 -0.13 14.07 13.05
CA MET A 126 -1.00 15.18 12.70
C MET A 126 -2.47 14.80 12.86
N TRP A 127 -2.85 13.61 12.41
CA TRP A 127 -4.21 13.12 12.56
C TRP A 127 -4.60 12.92 14.03
N GLU A 128 -3.71 12.31 14.83
CA GLU A 128 -3.92 12.16 16.28
C GLU A 128 -4.12 13.52 16.97
N ALA A 129 -3.30 14.52 16.63
CA ALA A 129 -3.46 15.86 17.20
C ALA A 129 -4.78 16.53 16.80
N VAL A 130 -5.21 16.39 15.55
CA VAL A 130 -6.46 16.99 15.06
C VAL A 130 -7.68 16.27 15.63
N SER A 131 -7.65 14.95 15.73
CA SER A 131 -8.76 14.15 16.27
C SER A 131 -8.94 14.37 17.78
N GLU A 132 -7.85 14.45 18.55
CA GLU A 132 -7.90 14.80 19.98
C GLU A 132 -8.49 16.21 20.22
N GLU A 133 -8.15 17.20 19.39
CA GLU A 133 -8.71 18.55 19.49
C GLU A 133 -10.22 18.57 19.22
N VAL A 134 -10.70 17.78 18.25
CA VAL A 134 -12.13 17.69 17.91
C VAL A 134 -12.94 16.97 19.00
N GLU A 135 -12.37 15.95 19.65
CA GLU A 135 -13.02 15.29 20.79
C GLU A 135 -13.11 16.21 22.01
N GLY A 136 -12.06 17.01 22.28
CA GLY A 136 -12.02 17.94 23.41
C GLY A 136 -12.95 19.15 23.31
N GLU A 137 -13.45 19.51 22.12
CA GLU A 137 -14.45 20.57 21.93
C GLU A 137 -15.90 20.11 22.13
N ASN A 138 -16.13 18.79 22.23
CA ASN A 138 -17.46 18.19 22.40
C ASN A 138 -17.77 17.75 23.85
N GLU A 139 -16.90 18.06 24.82
CA GLU A 139 -17.14 17.93 26.27
C GLU A 139 -17.55 19.26 26.96
#